data_AF-A0A401IC94-F1
#
_entry.id   AF-A0A401IC94-F1
#
_cell.length_a   1.000
_cell.length_b   1.000
_cell.length_c   1.000
_cell.angle_alpha   90.00
_cell.angle_beta   90.00
_cell.angle_gamma   90.00
#
_symmetry.space_group_name_H-M   'P 1'
#
loop_
_entity.id
_entity.type
_entity.pdbx_description
1 polymer ?
#
loop_
_entity_poly.entity_id
_entity_poly.type
_entity_poly.pdbx_seq_one_letter_code
_entity_poly.pdbx_strand_id
1 'polypeptide(L)' 'MLGQCFSETKQQDLTQIVLEGICPHCRSNNIKFYEFRKNDLFGFKCQLCGWIGSYSSREFQEISNYWLTIA' A
#
# COMPACT_ATOMS: atom_id res chain seq x y z
N MET A 1 2.55 -23.96 11.10
CA MET A 1 1.89 -23.10 10.09
C MET A 1 1.03 -22.10 10.84
N LEU A 2 1.54 -20.90 11.12
CA LEU A 2 0.77 -19.86 11.79
C LEU A 2 0.62 -18.71 10.80
N GLY A 3 -0.61 -18.57 10.29
CA GLY A 3 -1.00 -17.46 9.43
C GLY A 3 -0.73 -16.15 10.15
N GLN A 4 -0.01 -15.26 9.47
CA GLN A 4 0.22 -13.91 9.94
C GLN A 4 -1.14 -13.21 10.01
N CYS A 5 -1.60 -12.92 11.23
CA CYS A 5 -2.71 -12.01 11.44
C CYS A 5 -2.32 -10.66 10.83
N PHE A 6 -2.98 -10.33 9.71
CA PHE A 6 -2.96 -8.99 9.15
C PHE A 6 -3.42 -8.01 10.21
N SER A 7 -2.60 -7.03 10.57
CA SER A 7 -3.08 -5.91 11.37
C SER A 7 -4.00 -5.07 10.51
N GLU A 8 -5.27 -4.88 10.92
CA GLU A 8 -6.28 -4.09 10.20
C GLU A 8 -5.75 -2.72 9.74
N THR A 9 -4.89 -2.09 10.56
CA THR A 9 -4.22 -0.82 10.25
C THR A 9 -3.40 -0.88 8.96
N LYS A 10 -2.66 -1.96 8.71
CA LYS A 10 -1.81 -2.10 7.53
C LYS A 10 -2.65 -2.20 6.25
N GLN A 11 -3.80 -2.86 6.33
CA GLN A 11 -4.72 -2.98 5.19
C GLN A 11 -5.44 -1.65 4.91
N GLN A 12 -5.82 -0.91 5.94
CA GLN A 12 -6.39 0.44 5.82
C GLN A 12 -5.37 1.41 5.18
N ASP A 13 -4.12 1.37 5.62
CA ASP A 13 -3.04 2.17 5.06
C ASP A 13 -2.86 1.91 3.56
N LEU A 14 -2.81 0.63 3.16
CA LEU A 14 -2.67 0.25 1.76
C LEU A 14 -3.89 0.70 0.93
N THR A 15 -5.09 0.55 1.48
CA THR A 15 -6.34 0.98 0.82
C THR A 15 -6.30 2.47 0.51
N GLN A 16 -5.94 3.30 1.50
CA GLN A 16 -5.86 4.75 1.31
C GLN A 16 -4.82 5.12 0.24
N ILE A 17 -3.67 4.45 0.20
CA ILE A 17 -2.63 4.77 -0.77
C ILE A 17 -3.02 4.35 -2.17
N VAL A 18 -3.57 3.14 -2.34
CA VAL A 18 -3.87 2.58 -3.65
C VAL A 18 -5.16 3.16 -4.23
N LEU A 19 -6.22 3.31 -3.43
CA LEU A 19 -7.50 3.80 -3.92
C LEU A 19 -7.61 5.33 -3.89
N GLU A 20 -7.07 5.98 -2.85
CA GLU A 20 -7.20 7.43 -2.69
C GLU A 20 -5.93 8.21 -3.10
N GLY A 21 -4.78 7.54 -3.23
CA GLY A 21 -3.53 8.20 -3.60
C GLY A 21 -2.95 9.09 -2.50
N ILE A 22 -3.32 8.87 -1.23
CA ILE A 22 -2.90 9.71 -0.10
C ILE A 22 -2.08 8.95 0.94
N CYS A 23 -1.15 9.66 1.60
CA CYS A 23 -0.34 9.10 2.66
C CYS A 23 -1.20 8.89 3.93
N PRO A 24 -1.20 7.71 4.54
CA PRO A 24 -2.06 7.43 5.69
C PRO A 24 -1.69 8.25 6.94
N HIS A 25 -0.45 8.73 7.02
CA HIS A 25 0.02 9.50 8.18
C HIS A 25 -0.23 11.00 8.06
N CYS A 26 -0.05 11.60 6.88
CA CYS A 26 -0.10 13.06 6.71
C CYS A 26 -1.10 13.53 5.66
N ARG A 27 -1.81 12.59 5.01
CA ARG A 27 -2.77 12.82 3.93
C ARG A 27 -2.23 13.56 2.71
N SER A 28 -0.91 13.71 2.59
CA SER A 28 -0.26 14.25 1.40
C SER A 28 -0.38 13.27 0.24
N ASN A 29 -0.59 13.79 -0.96
CA ASN A 29 -0.54 13.04 -2.22
C ASN A 29 0.90 12.88 -2.77
N ASN A 30 1.92 13.40 -2.07
CA ASN A 30 3.31 13.32 -2.50
C ASN A 30 3.95 11.96 -2.12
N ILE A 31 3.45 10.89 -2.74
CA ILE A 31 3.87 9.51 -2.50
C ILE A 31 4.64 9.00 -3.71
N LYS A 32 5.80 8.39 -3.46
CA LYS A 32 6.56 7.66 -4.48
C LYS A 32 6.38 6.16 -4.30
N PHE A 33 6.08 5.50 -5.41
CA PHE A 33 6.05 4.06 -5.56
C PHE A 33 7.45 3.53 -5.97
N TYR A 34 7.85 2.40 -5.41
CA TYR A 34 9.05 1.67 -5.82
C TYR A 34 8.82 0.17 -5.72
N GLU A 35 9.16 -0.55 -6.78
CA GLU A 35 9.06 -2.00 -6.85
C GLU A 35 10.37 -2.64 -6.38
N PHE A 36 10.29 -3.51 -5.37
CA PHE A 36 11.42 -4.37 -5.02
C PHE A 36 11.35 -5.65 -5.86
N ARG A 37 12.13 -5.72 -6.95
CA ARG A 37 12.26 -6.95 -7.75
C ARG A 37 12.82 -8.15 -6.97
N LYS A 38 13.45 -7.91 -5.81
CA LYS A 38 13.77 -8.95 -4.84
C LYS A 38 12.62 -9.01 -3.83
N ASN A 39 11.82 -10.07 -3.89
CA ASN A 39 10.81 -10.49 -2.91
C ASN A 39 9.33 -10.11 -3.18
N ASP A 40 8.95 -9.73 -4.40
CA ASP A 40 7.56 -9.41 -4.75
C ASP A 40 6.90 -8.38 -3.80
N LEU A 41 7.70 -7.41 -3.33
CA LEU A 41 7.24 -6.35 -2.44
C LEU A 41 7.09 -5.03 -3.19
N PHE A 42 5.96 -4.39 -2.98
CA PHE A 42 5.62 -3.04 -3.39
C PHE A 42 5.86 -2.07 -2.25
N GLY A 43 6.72 -1.08 -2.49
CA GLY A 43 7.07 -0.06 -1.52
C GLY A 43 6.44 1.30 -1.84
N PHE A 44 6.07 2.02 -0.79
CA PHE A 44 5.52 3.37 -0.86
C PHE A 44 6.27 4.26 0.12
N LYS A 45 6.63 5.47 -0.33
CA LYS A 45 7.28 6.49 0.53
C LYS A 45 6.64 7.85 0.32
N CYS A 46 6.14 8.43 1.40
CA CYS A 46 5.73 9.83 1.42
C CYS A 46 6.97 10.73 1.41
N GLN A 47 7.07 11.63 0.43
CA GLN A 47 8.17 12.59 0.35
C GLN A 47 8.00 13.78 1.32
N LEU A 48 6.79 13.98 1.87
CA LEU A 48 6.52 15.05 2.83
C LEU A 48 6.88 14.66 4.26
N CYS A 49 6.27 13.58 4.80
CA CYS A 49 6.47 13.16 6.18
C CYS A 49 7.50 12.03 6.35
N GLY A 50 8.01 11.47 5.26
CA GLY A 50 8.99 10.39 5.30
C GLY A 50 8.44 9.01 5.62
N TRP A 51 7.11 8.85 5.78
CA TRP A 51 6.48 7.55 6.00
C TRP A 51 6.84 6.55 4.90
N ILE A 52 7.07 5.29 5.31
CA ILE A 52 7.42 4.18 4.43
C ILE A 52 6.50 2.99 4.74
N GLY A 53 5.87 2.45 3.70
CA GLY A 53 5.12 1.20 3.77
C GLY A 53 5.62 0.19 2.74
N SER A 54 5.55 -1.09 3.08
CA SER A 54 5.91 -2.19 2.18
C SER A 54 4.89 -3.32 2.27
N TYR A 55 4.45 -3.78 1.12
CA TYR A 55 3.36 -4.74 0.97
C TYR A 55 3.72 -5.76 -0.09
N SER A 56 3.26 -6.99 0.05
CA SER A 56 3.40 -8.04 -0.94
C SER A 56 2.55 -7.76 -2.18
N SER A 57 2.92 -8.42 -3.29
CA SER A 57 2.13 -8.40 -4.52
C SER A 57 0.70 -8.86 -4.30
N ARG A 58 0.49 -9.83 -3.41
CA ARG A 58 -0.85 -10.31 -3.07
C ARG A 58 -1.68 -9.20 -2.42
N GLU A 59 -1.13 -8.52 -1.41
CA GLU A 59 -1.81 -7.41 -0.73
C GLU A 59 -2.19 -6.29 -1.71
N PHE A 60 -1.26 -5.93 -2.60
CA PHE A 60 -1.50 -4.90 -3.59
C PHE A 60 -2.57 -5.30 -4.61
N GLN A 61 -2.53 -6.55 -5.11
CA GLN A 61 -3.51 -7.07 -6.06
C GLN A 61 -4.92 -7.15 -5.48
N GLU A 62 -5.06 -7.58 -4.23
CA GLU A 62 -6.35 -7.67 -3.54
C GLU A 62 -7.06 -6.30 -3.50
N ILE A 63 -6.32 -5.22 -3.23
CA ILE A 63 -6.86 -3.85 -3.26
C ILE A 63 -7.04 -3.34 -4.69
N SER A 64 -6.09 -3.61 -5.59
CA SER A 64 -6.13 -3.10 -6.97
C SER A 64 -7.31 -3.67 -7.79
N ASN A 65 -7.83 -4.83 -7.41
CA ASN A 65 -9.03 -5.40 -8.02
C ASN A 65 -10.24 -4.45 -7.94
N TYR A 66 -10.32 -3.56 -6.95
CA TYR A 66 -11.37 -2.55 -6.88
C TYR A 66 -11.38 -1.62 -8.10
N TRP A 67 -10.23 -1.35 -8.72
CA TRP A 67 -10.18 -0.54 -9.94
C TRP A 67 -10.92 -1.20 -11.12
N LEU A 68 -10.92 -2.53 -11.17
CA LEU A 68 -11.60 -3.28 -12.23
C LEU A 68 -13.11 -3.35 -12.01
N THR A 69 -13.58 -3.17 -10.78
CA THR A 69 -15.01 -3.23 -10.44
C THR A 69 -15.72 -1.88 -10.63
N ILE A 70 -14.97 -0.77 -10.65
CA ILE A 70 -15.51 0.59 -10.79
C ILE A 70 -15.45 1.09 -12.25
N ALA A 71 -14.73 0.35 -13.13
CA ALA A 71 -14.61 0.62 -14.57
C ALA A 71 -15.78 0.02 -15.37
#